data_AF-A0A3C0TGF1-F1
#
_entry.id   AF-A0A3C0TGF1-F1
#
_cell.length_a   1.000
_cell.length_b   1.000
_cell.length_c   1.000
_cell.angle_alpha   90.00
_cell.angle_beta   90.00
_cell.angle_gamma   90.00
#
_symmetry.space_group_name_H-M   'P 1'
#
loop_
_entity.id
_entity.type
_entity.pdbx_description
1 polymer ?
#
loop_
_entity_poly.entity_id
_entity_poly.type
_entity_poly.pdbx_seq_one_letter_code
_entity_poly.pdbx_strand_id
1 'polypeptide(L)'
;MEEKKMKVLKKTGAIMLMALMSVMLMTGCGGSEGKDQGETSGKALKVIDVDLSSEEYAFGVDKDQPELLKQTNDFIKEIVSNGKFDEICNHYFGDGEPVAVTSAAPDESKDQLVVATNAGFEPFEYTKGDKYLGIDMEIADALAKKLGKELVIQNMDFDAVCLSIGQHKCDIAMSGLTIKESRRKYVEFTDPYYNASQRLIVKGDDTEFDAMKDAASINAALMAKDSSVKIGVQNGTTGKMYCEGDEEAGFEKLPVSTVGYKNGSLACQDMINGNIDYVIIDSAPAKCITDALNSMN
;
A
#
# COMPACT_ATOMS: atom_id res chain seq x y z
N MET A 1 -23.79 61.27 -3.25
CA MET A 1 -22.43 61.46 -2.71
C MET A 1 -21.59 60.30 -3.24
N GLU A 2 -21.10 60.42 -4.48
CA GLU A 2 -19.81 61.06 -4.84
C GLU A 2 -18.64 60.21 -4.35
N GLU A 3 -18.01 59.48 -5.27
CA GLU A 3 -16.73 59.85 -5.93
C GLU A 3 -15.53 59.33 -5.10
N LYS A 4 -14.59 58.54 -5.64
CA LYS A 4 -13.77 58.85 -6.82
C LYS A 4 -13.12 57.60 -7.39
N LYS A 5 -13.33 57.39 -8.70
CA LYS A 5 -12.34 56.78 -9.61
C LYS A 5 -11.21 57.80 -9.83
N MET A 6 -9.99 57.35 -10.17
CA MET A 6 -9.34 57.68 -11.47
C MET A 6 -7.80 57.56 -11.47
N LYS A 7 -7.31 56.81 -12.49
CA LYS A 7 -6.07 56.93 -13.31
C LYS A 7 -4.71 56.51 -12.70
N VAL A 8 -4.11 55.42 -13.23
CA VAL A 8 -3.30 55.28 -14.48
C VAL A 8 -1.85 55.71 -14.29
N LEU A 9 -0.92 54.75 -14.44
CA LEU A 9 0.24 54.97 -15.31
C LEU A 9 0.83 53.64 -15.83
N LYS A 10 0.89 53.56 -17.17
CA LYS A 10 1.62 52.59 -17.98
C LYS A 10 3.12 52.60 -17.66
N LYS A 11 3.78 51.44 -17.80
CA LYS A 11 5.06 51.33 -18.52
C LYS A 11 5.28 49.89 -19.01
N THR A 12 5.03 49.72 -20.29
CA THR A 12 5.55 48.67 -21.17
C THR A 12 7.07 48.80 -21.27
N GLY A 13 7.75 47.65 -21.30
CA GLY A 13 9.16 47.54 -21.67
C GLY A 13 9.43 46.14 -22.23
N ALA A 14 9.36 46.05 -23.56
CA ALA A 14 9.74 44.88 -24.34
C ALA A 14 11.14 45.10 -24.92
N ILE A 15 12.10 44.23 -24.61
CA ILE A 15 13.45 44.10 -25.19
C ILE A 15 13.88 42.66 -24.84
N MET A 16 14.43 41.77 -25.67
CA MET A 16 14.74 41.69 -27.11
C MET A 16 15.11 40.22 -27.35
N LEU A 17 14.66 39.67 -28.47
CA LEU A 17 15.03 38.36 -29.01
C LEU A 17 16.49 38.41 -29.52
N MET A 18 17.33 37.45 -29.14
CA MET A 18 18.51 37.09 -29.94
C MET A 18 18.65 35.57 -30.02
N ALA A 19 18.21 35.05 -31.16
CA ALA A 19 18.68 33.78 -31.70
C ALA A 19 20.05 34.00 -32.34
N LEU A 20 21.02 33.11 -32.08
CA LEU A 20 22.20 32.93 -32.90
C LEU A 20 22.49 31.43 -33.00
N MET A 21 22.09 30.88 -34.14
CA MET A 21 22.54 29.59 -34.69
C MET A 21 23.92 29.74 -35.31
N SER A 22 24.57 28.58 -35.50
CA SER A 22 25.75 28.25 -36.32
C SER A 22 27.11 28.53 -35.65
N VAL A 23 28.08 27.61 -35.63
CA VAL A 23 28.61 26.81 -36.75
C VAL A 23 29.20 25.48 -36.25
N MET A 24 28.94 24.40 -36.99
CA MET A 24 29.64 23.11 -36.91
C MET A 24 31.13 23.27 -37.27
N LEU A 25 32.02 22.66 -36.48
CA LEU A 25 33.33 22.23 -36.95
C LEU A 25 33.51 20.74 -36.64
N MET A 26 33.30 19.93 -37.67
CA MET A 26 33.80 18.56 -37.79
C MET A 26 35.20 18.62 -38.39
N THR A 27 36.16 17.92 -37.76
CA THR A 27 37.36 17.22 -38.30
C THR A 27 38.39 17.08 -37.16
N GLY A 28 38.95 15.94 -36.79
CA GLY A 28 38.83 14.56 -37.26
C GLY A 28 39.73 13.62 -36.44
N CYS A 29 39.36 12.33 -36.42
CA CYS A 29 40.15 11.11 -36.26
C CYS A 29 41.20 10.97 -35.13
N GLY A 30 40.88 10.13 -34.13
CA GLY A 30 41.83 9.44 -33.26
C GLY A 30 41.08 8.56 -32.26
N GLY A 31 41.31 7.25 -32.31
CA GLY A 31 40.43 6.24 -31.70
C GLY A 31 40.57 6.02 -30.19
N SER A 32 39.77 5.05 -29.77
CA SER A 32 39.74 4.35 -28.47
C SER A 32 39.00 5.06 -27.33
N GLU A 33 38.08 4.28 -26.74
CA GLU A 33 37.40 4.51 -25.46
C GLU A 33 36.28 5.56 -25.45
N GLY A 34 35.12 5.14 -25.97
CA GLY A 34 33.85 5.63 -25.45
C GLY A 34 33.78 5.32 -23.95
N LYS A 35 34.07 6.33 -23.12
CA LYS A 35 33.45 6.41 -21.80
C LYS A 35 31.99 6.76 -22.04
N ASP A 36 31.22 5.71 -22.30
CA ASP A 36 29.80 5.70 -21.99
C ASP A 36 29.72 5.96 -20.49
N GLN A 37 29.53 7.23 -20.10
CA GLN A 37 28.93 7.54 -18.82
C GLN A 37 27.46 7.12 -18.96
N GLY A 38 27.24 5.81 -18.90
CA GLY A 38 25.92 5.28 -18.67
C GLY A 38 25.46 5.83 -17.33
N GLU A 39 24.44 6.69 -17.36
CA GLU A 39 23.54 6.81 -16.23
C GLU A 39 23.02 5.40 -15.93
N THR A 40 23.65 4.72 -14.98
CA THR A 40 23.00 3.60 -14.31
C THR A 40 21.93 4.21 -13.41
N SER A 41 20.75 4.48 -13.96
CA SER A 41 19.55 4.61 -13.14
C SER A 41 19.20 3.22 -12.62
N GLY A 42 20.00 2.70 -11.68
CA GLY A 42 19.67 1.50 -10.95
C GLY A 42 18.39 1.74 -10.17
N LYS A 43 17.47 0.78 -10.17
CA LYS A 43 16.29 0.84 -9.28
C LYS A 43 16.76 1.05 -7.84
N ALA A 44 16.11 1.93 -7.08
CA ALA A 44 16.45 2.13 -5.67
C ALA A 44 16.14 0.87 -4.85
N LEU A 45 15.01 0.21 -5.15
CA LEU A 45 14.53 -0.98 -4.45
C LEU A 45 14.14 -2.11 -5.41
N LYS A 46 14.18 -3.33 -4.90
CA LYS A 46 13.81 -4.57 -5.58
C LYS A 46 12.97 -5.45 -4.66
N VAL A 47 11.87 -5.99 -5.17
CA VAL A 47 11.10 -7.06 -4.51
C VAL A 47 11.71 -8.42 -4.91
N ILE A 48 11.96 -9.28 -3.94
CA ILE A 48 12.32 -10.68 -4.21
C ILE A 48 11.03 -11.44 -4.57
N ASP A 49 11.00 -12.01 -5.77
CA ASP A 49 9.83 -12.70 -6.33
C ASP A 49 9.68 -14.12 -5.79
N VAL A 50 9.59 -14.21 -4.46
CA VAL A 50 9.38 -15.43 -3.68
C VAL A 50 8.40 -15.10 -2.58
N ASP A 51 7.25 -15.76 -2.58
CA ASP A 51 6.26 -15.66 -1.51
C ASP A 51 6.78 -16.38 -0.26
N LEU A 52 6.81 -15.67 0.87
CA LEU A 52 7.34 -16.17 2.16
C LEU A 52 6.27 -16.82 3.03
N SER A 53 5.00 -16.52 2.74
CA SER A 53 3.83 -17.05 3.44
C SER A 53 2.67 -17.25 2.47
N SER A 54 1.63 -17.93 2.94
CA SER A 54 0.33 -18.02 2.27
C SER A 54 -0.73 -17.63 3.29
N GLU A 55 -1.53 -16.65 2.94
CA GLU A 55 -2.48 -15.98 3.83
C GLU A 55 -3.78 -15.69 3.09
N GLU A 56 -4.89 -15.56 3.82
CA GLU A 56 -6.18 -15.18 3.25
C GLU A 56 -6.66 -13.89 3.91
N TYR A 57 -7.10 -12.93 3.10
CA TYR A 57 -7.75 -11.72 3.59
C TYR A 57 -9.27 -11.91 3.68
N ALA A 58 -9.84 -11.37 4.76
CA ALA A 58 -11.28 -11.28 4.98
C ALA A 58 -11.61 -9.96 5.68
N PHE A 59 -12.87 -9.51 5.60
CA PHE A 59 -13.32 -8.36 6.37
C PHE A 59 -13.70 -8.77 7.78
N GLY A 60 -13.47 -7.88 8.73
CA GLY A 60 -13.78 -8.12 10.15
C GLY A 60 -15.05 -7.38 10.55
N VAL A 61 -16.14 -8.10 10.81
CA VAL A 61 -17.42 -7.53 11.23
C VAL A 61 -17.55 -7.57 12.75
N ASP A 62 -18.28 -6.60 13.32
CA ASP A 62 -18.65 -6.63 14.73
C ASP A 62 -19.39 -7.92 15.09
N LYS A 63 -18.95 -8.57 16.18
CA LYS A 63 -19.54 -9.84 16.65
C LYS A 63 -20.99 -9.70 17.06
N ASP A 64 -21.40 -8.51 17.46
CA ASP A 64 -22.78 -8.24 17.86
C ASP A 64 -23.67 -7.89 16.64
N GLN A 65 -23.12 -7.97 15.41
CA GLN A 65 -23.83 -7.73 14.16
C GLN A 65 -23.84 -8.95 13.21
N PRO A 66 -24.42 -10.10 13.62
CA PRO A 66 -24.44 -11.32 12.79
C PRO A 66 -25.21 -11.17 11.47
N GLU A 67 -26.20 -10.26 11.43
CA GLU A 67 -26.92 -9.96 10.18
C GLU A 67 -26.03 -9.20 9.19
N LEU A 68 -25.22 -8.24 9.65
CA LEU A 68 -24.26 -7.54 8.79
C LEU A 68 -23.22 -8.51 8.23
N LEU A 69 -22.73 -9.44 9.06
CA LEU A 69 -21.83 -10.50 8.61
C LEU A 69 -22.45 -11.33 7.49
N LYS A 70 -23.69 -11.79 7.69
CA LYS A 70 -24.42 -12.57 6.68
C LYS A 70 -24.60 -11.77 5.38
N GLN A 71 -25.04 -10.52 5.48
CA GLN A 71 -25.24 -9.64 4.32
C GLN A 71 -23.93 -9.37 3.57
N THR A 72 -22.83 -9.20 4.29
CA THR A 72 -21.50 -9.01 3.71
C THR A 72 -21.03 -10.27 2.98
N ASN A 73 -21.22 -11.46 3.56
CA ASN A 73 -20.89 -12.73 2.90
C ASN A 73 -21.74 -12.98 1.64
N ASP A 74 -23.04 -12.70 1.71
CA ASP A 74 -23.93 -12.80 0.55
C ASP A 74 -23.51 -11.82 -0.55
N PHE A 75 -23.10 -10.61 -0.16
CA PHE A 75 -22.57 -9.60 -1.08
C PHE A 75 -21.24 -10.00 -1.73
N ILE A 76 -20.27 -10.52 -0.96
CA ILE A 76 -18.99 -11.03 -1.50
C ILE A 76 -19.27 -12.11 -2.55
N LYS A 77 -20.14 -13.09 -2.24
CA LYS A 77 -20.54 -14.14 -3.19
C LYS A 77 -21.18 -13.56 -4.44
N GLU A 78 -22.04 -12.55 -4.29
CA GLU A 78 -22.68 -11.87 -5.41
C GLU A 78 -21.65 -11.20 -6.33
N ILE A 79 -20.75 -10.36 -5.80
CA ILE A 79 -19.77 -9.63 -6.61
C ILE A 79 -18.73 -10.53 -7.26
N VAL A 80 -18.40 -11.67 -6.63
CA VAL A 80 -17.57 -12.70 -7.26
C VAL A 80 -18.33 -13.38 -8.39
N SER A 81 -19.60 -13.77 -8.17
CA SER A 81 -20.38 -14.50 -9.17
C SER A 81 -20.74 -13.68 -10.41
N ASN A 82 -20.89 -12.36 -10.26
CA ASN A 82 -21.29 -11.47 -11.35
C ASN A 82 -20.11 -10.75 -12.04
N GLY A 83 -18.88 -11.03 -11.62
CA GLY A 83 -17.65 -10.45 -12.18
C GLY A 83 -17.30 -9.04 -11.69
N LYS A 84 -18.09 -8.47 -10.77
CA LYS A 84 -17.80 -7.13 -10.23
C LYS A 84 -16.52 -7.10 -9.40
N PHE A 85 -16.20 -8.19 -8.70
CA PHE A 85 -14.94 -8.31 -7.97
C PHE A 85 -13.73 -8.29 -8.93
N ASP A 86 -13.82 -8.99 -10.05
CA ASP A 86 -12.79 -9.02 -11.08
C ASP A 86 -12.62 -7.64 -11.74
N GLU A 87 -13.74 -6.94 -11.99
CA GLU A 87 -13.73 -5.55 -12.47
C GLU A 87 -12.96 -4.63 -11.49
N ILE A 88 -13.28 -4.69 -10.19
CA ILE A 88 -12.58 -3.92 -9.15
C ILE A 88 -11.09 -4.27 -9.13
N CYS A 89 -10.75 -5.57 -9.17
CA CYS A 89 -9.34 -5.99 -9.22
C CYS A 89 -8.61 -5.46 -10.46
N ASN A 90 -9.28 -5.39 -11.61
CA ASN A 90 -8.69 -4.90 -12.86
C ASN A 90 -8.32 -3.41 -12.79
N HIS A 91 -8.99 -2.61 -11.95
CA HIS A 91 -8.63 -1.21 -11.72
C HIS A 91 -7.25 -1.01 -11.07
N TYR A 92 -6.70 -2.04 -10.42
CA TYR A 92 -5.44 -1.93 -9.67
C TYR A 92 -4.36 -2.92 -10.08
N PHE A 93 -4.74 -4.15 -10.44
CA PHE A 93 -3.81 -5.18 -10.89
C PHE A 93 -3.69 -5.26 -12.42
N GLY A 94 -4.63 -4.66 -13.14
CA GLY A 94 -4.72 -4.70 -14.59
C GLY A 94 -4.45 -3.36 -15.27
N ASP A 95 -5.19 -3.11 -16.34
CA ASP A 95 -5.12 -1.89 -17.15
C ASP A 95 -6.26 -0.89 -16.88
N GLY A 96 -7.11 -1.20 -15.89
CA GLY A 96 -8.19 -0.32 -15.47
C GLY A 96 -7.69 0.90 -14.70
N GLU A 97 -8.55 1.92 -14.61
CA GLU A 97 -8.26 3.14 -13.84
C GLU A 97 -8.84 3.03 -12.42
N PRO A 98 -8.07 3.34 -11.37
CA PRO A 98 -8.55 3.39 -9.99
C PRO A 98 -9.80 4.27 -9.80
N VAL A 99 -10.82 3.75 -9.12
CA VAL A 99 -12.05 4.52 -8.84
C VAL A 99 -11.97 5.18 -7.47
N ALA A 100 -12.16 6.51 -7.46
CA ALA A 100 -12.16 7.29 -6.24
C ALA A 100 -13.47 7.14 -5.45
N VAL A 101 -13.33 6.82 -4.17
CA VAL A 101 -14.42 6.70 -3.19
C VAL A 101 -14.39 7.92 -2.25
N THR A 102 -15.58 8.47 -1.98
CA THR A 102 -15.74 9.61 -1.08
C THR A 102 -16.43 9.16 0.20
N SER A 103 -15.81 9.45 1.34
CA SER A 103 -16.42 9.25 2.66
C SER A 103 -17.38 10.38 2.98
N ALA A 104 -18.54 10.06 3.55
CA ALA A 104 -19.37 11.02 4.26
C ALA A 104 -18.74 11.38 5.63
N ALA A 105 -19.29 12.41 6.26
CA ALA A 105 -19.00 12.72 7.66
C ALA A 105 -19.84 11.83 8.59
N PRO A 106 -19.30 11.43 9.77
CA PRO A 106 -20.08 10.74 10.79
C PRO A 106 -21.31 11.57 11.22
N ASP A 107 -22.47 10.92 11.27
CA ASP A 107 -23.75 11.51 11.64
C ASP A 107 -24.66 10.43 12.25
N GLU A 108 -24.75 10.41 13.58
CA GLU A 108 -25.56 9.44 14.34
C GLU A 108 -27.06 9.50 14.03
N SER A 109 -27.54 10.55 13.35
CA SER A 109 -28.95 10.67 12.94
C SER A 109 -29.27 9.96 11.63
N LYS A 110 -28.25 9.48 10.92
CA LYS A 110 -28.37 8.80 9.63
C LYS A 110 -28.08 7.31 9.74
N ASP A 111 -28.57 6.55 8.77
CA ASP A 111 -28.19 5.16 8.62
C ASP A 111 -26.87 5.07 7.84
N GLN A 112 -25.77 4.87 8.58
CA GLN A 112 -24.42 4.84 8.04
C GLN A 112 -23.81 3.43 8.15
N LEU A 113 -22.88 3.13 7.25
CA LEU A 113 -21.94 2.02 7.38
C LEU A 113 -20.57 2.62 7.71
N VAL A 114 -20.09 2.40 8.92
CA VAL A 114 -18.82 2.93 9.39
C VAL A 114 -17.71 1.89 9.19
N VAL A 115 -16.84 2.14 8.22
CA VAL A 115 -15.75 1.24 7.81
C VAL A 115 -14.44 1.67 8.47
N ALA A 116 -13.82 0.79 9.24
CA ALA A 116 -12.47 0.97 9.76
C ALA A 116 -11.42 0.51 8.73
N THR A 117 -10.40 1.33 8.47
CA THR A 117 -9.34 1.02 7.50
C THR A 117 -7.99 1.65 7.87
N ASN A 118 -6.91 1.22 7.23
CA ASN A 118 -5.59 1.86 7.27
C ASN A 118 -5.16 2.23 5.84
N ALA A 119 -5.53 3.44 5.39
CA ALA A 119 -5.39 3.86 4.00
C ALA A 119 -3.95 4.27 3.60
N GLY A 120 -2.99 3.37 3.81
CA GLY A 120 -1.59 3.45 3.40
C GLY A 120 -1.09 2.13 2.80
N PHE A 121 -1.99 1.30 2.28
CA PHE A 121 -1.79 -0.08 1.86
C PHE A 121 -2.31 -0.30 0.42
N GLU A 122 -1.73 0.46 -0.52
CA GLU A 122 -1.99 0.28 -1.96
C GLU A 122 -1.60 -1.15 -2.38
N PRO A 123 -2.41 -1.89 -3.15
CA PRO A 123 -3.60 -1.46 -3.89
C PRO A 123 -4.96 -1.65 -3.19
N PHE A 124 -5.00 -2.05 -1.92
CA PHE A 124 -6.26 -2.40 -1.24
C PHE A 124 -6.94 -1.19 -0.62
N GLU A 125 -6.19 -0.34 0.08
CA GLU A 125 -6.71 0.88 0.67
C GLU A 125 -5.64 1.97 0.73
N TYR A 126 -5.90 3.11 0.10
CA TYR A 126 -4.98 4.23 0.14
C TYR A 126 -5.70 5.55 -0.11
N THR A 127 -5.01 6.65 0.20
CA THR A 127 -5.53 8.00 -0.05
C THR A 127 -4.81 8.66 -1.23
N LYS A 128 -5.56 9.43 -2.01
CA LYS A 128 -5.04 10.35 -3.01
C LYS A 128 -5.77 11.68 -2.88
N GLY A 129 -5.11 12.66 -2.29
CA GLY A 129 -5.77 13.92 -1.89
C GLY A 129 -6.81 13.67 -0.80
N ASP A 130 -8.05 14.10 -1.02
CA ASP A 130 -9.19 13.90 -0.12
C ASP A 130 -9.98 12.62 -0.39
N LYS A 131 -9.55 11.80 -1.35
CA LYS A 131 -10.25 10.59 -1.78
C LYS A 131 -9.58 9.33 -1.27
N TYR A 132 -10.40 8.30 -1.11
CA TYR A 132 -9.98 6.94 -0.86
C TYR A 132 -9.99 6.16 -2.17
N LEU A 133 -9.01 5.29 -2.36
CA LEU A 133 -8.91 4.37 -3.48
C LEU A 133 -8.49 3.01 -2.95
N GLY A 134 -8.63 2.01 -3.81
CA GLY A 134 -8.22 0.65 -3.55
C GLY A 134 -9.39 -0.32 -3.58
N ILE A 135 -9.05 -1.60 -3.70
CA ILE A 135 -9.99 -2.71 -3.79
C ILE A 135 -10.96 -2.71 -2.62
N ASP A 136 -10.46 -2.58 -1.39
CA ASP A 136 -11.28 -2.58 -0.18
C ASP A 136 -12.24 -1.39 -0.14
N MET A 137 -11.80 -0.23 -0.64
CA MET A 137 -12.61 1.00 -0.65
C MET A 137 -13.73 0.93 -1.69
N GLU A 138 -13.46 0.37 -2.88
CA GLU A 138 -14.50 0.14 -3.90
C GLU A 138 -15.52 -0.91 -3.44
N ILE A 139 -15.07 -1.97 -2.76
CA ILE A 139 -15.96 -2.97 -2.16
C ILE A 139 -16.81 -2.31 -1.05
N ALA A 140 -16.22 -1.45 -0.22
CA ALA A 140 -16.93 -0.73 0.85
C ALA A 140 -18.06 0.15 0.30
N ASP A 141 -17.78 0.91 -0.76
CA ASP A 141 -18.77 1.77 -1.43
C ASP A 141 -19.89 0.94 -2.07
N ALA A 142 -19.54 -0.17 -2.73
CA ALA A 142 -20.53 -1.06 -3.32
C ALA A 142 -21.40 -1.76 -2.25
N LEU A 143 -20.81 -2.17 -1.12
CA LEU A 143 -21.53 -2.75 0.02
C LEU A 143 -22.47 -1.72 0.66
N ALA A 144 -22.01 -0.50 0.92
CA ALA A 144 -22.84 0.57 1.48
C ALA A 144 -24.08 0.84 0.60
N LYS A 145 -23.88 0.91 -0.73
CA LYS A 145 -24.97 1.05 -1.71
C LYS A 145 -25.94 -0.14 -1.68
N LYS A 146 -25.42 -1.37 -1.57
CA LYS A 146 -26.24 -2.60 -1.46
C LYS A 146 -27.12 -2.57 -0.21
N LEU A 147 -26.59 -2.08 0.91
CA LEU A 147 -27.27 -1.96 2.19
C LEU A 147 -28.20 -0.73 2.26
N GLY A 148 -28.10 0.20 1.31
CA GLY A 148 -28.84 1.47 1.35
C GLY A 148 -28.32 2.44 2.41
N LYS A 149 -27.06 2.29 2.84
CA LYS A 149 -26.41 3.09 3.88
C LYS A 149 -25.48 4.15 3.29
N GLU A 150 -25.27 5.23 4.01
CA GLU A 150 -24.21 6.20 3.69
C GLU A 150 -22.85 5.68 4.17
N LEU A 151 -21.84 5.69 3.31
CA LEU A 151 -20.49 5.21 3.65
C LEU A 151 -19.72 6.25 4.46
N VAL A 152 -19.19 5.83 5.60
CA VAL A 152 -18.23 6.60 6.41
C VAL A 152 -16.96 5.78 6.57
N ILE A 153 -15.82 6.34 6.19
CA ILE A 153 -14.50 5.70 6.29
C ILE A 153 -13.73 6.32 7.45
N GLN A 154 -13.33 5.47 8.40
CA GLN A 154 -12.48 5.79 9.54
C GLN A 154 -11.07 5.27 9.29
N ASN A 155 -10.20 6.15 8.78
CA ASN A 155 -8.79 5.85 8.56
C ASN A 155 -8.00 5.96 9.88
N MET A 156 -7.32 4.89 10.27
CA MET A 156 -6.58 4.79 11.54
C MET A 156 -5.30 3.98 11.40
N ASP A 157 -4.45 3.97 12.43
CA ASP A 157 -3.27 3.09 12.47
C ASP A 157 -3.76 1.61 12.48
N PHE A 158 -3.06 0.71 11.78
CA PHE A 158 -3.52 -0.67 11.54
C PHE A 158 -3.87 -1.45 12.83
N ASP A 159 -3.09 -1.29 13.90
CA ASP A 159 -3.36 -1.91 15.22
C ASP A 159 -4.73 -1.53 15.81
N ALA A 160 -5.27 -0.38 15.43
CA ALA A 160 -6.57 0.11 15.92
C ALA A 160 -7.75 -0.45 15.12
N VAL A 161 -7.54 -1.00 13.92
CA VAL A 161 -8.61 -1.41 13.00
C VAL A 161 -9.53 -2.44 13.65
N CYS A 162 -9.04 -3.63 14.00
CA CYS A 162 -9.86 -4.65 14.65
C CYS A 162 -10.35 -4.20 16.04
N LEU A 163 -9.53 -3.46 16.78
CA LEU A 163 -9.90 -2.96 18.11
C LEU A 163 -11.11 -2.02 18.05
N SER A 164 -11.22 -1.18 17.02
CA SER A 164 -12.33 -0.25 16.85
C SER A 164 -13.67 -0.99 16.68
N ILE A 165 -13.65 -2.14 16.01
CA ILE A 165 -14.81 -3.03 15.83
C ILE A 165 -15.24 -3.62 17.17
N GLY A 166 -14.31 -4.22 17.93
CA GLY A 166 -14.60 -4.77 19.25
C GLY A 166 -14.96 -3.72 20.31
N GLN A 167 -14.81 -2.43 20.01
CA GLN A 167 -15.26 -1.30 20.83
C GLN A 167 -16.56 -0.66 20.31
N HIS A 168 -17.20 -1.25 19.30
CA HIS A 168 -18.40 -0.74 18.65
C HIS A 168 -18.26 0.70 18.11
N LYS A 169 -17.05 1.08 17.70
CA LYS A 169 -16.79 2.40 17.08
C LYS A 169 -16.96 2.36 15.56
N CYS A 170 -16.81 1.20 14.95
CA CYS A 170 -16.97 0.95 13.53
C CYS A 170 -17.70 -0.38 13.35
N ASP A 171 -18.41 -0.54 12.23
CA ASP A 171 -19.26 -1.71 11.96
C ASP A 171 -18.47 -2.85 11.31
N ILE A 172 -17.56 -2.48 10.41
CA ILE A 172 -16.78 -3.42 9.61
C ILE A 172 -15.36 -2.90 9.38
N ALA A 173 -14.38 -3.79 9.47
CA ALA A 173 -12.99 -3.54 9.15
C ALA A 173 -12.67 -4.06 7.74
N MET A 174 -12.19 -3.15 6.89
CA MET A 174 -11.80 -3.42 5.50
C MET A 174 -10.42 -2.81 5.27
N SER A 175 -9.39 -3.63 5.47
CA SER A 175 -7.99 -3.20 5.46
C SER A 175 -7.02 -4.35 5.17
N GLY A 176 -7.28 -5.16 4.14
CA GLY A 176 -6.41 -6.30 3.79
C GLY A 176 -6.11 -7.23 4.98
N LEU A 177 -7.12 -7.57 5.78
CA LEU A 177 -6.90 -8.25 7.06
C LEU A 177 -6.69 -9.76 6.86
N THR A 178 -5.46 -10.24 7.09
CA THR A 178 -5.20 -11.68 7.29
C THR A 178 -6.10 -12.27 8.38
N ILE A 179 -6.75 -13.39 8.08
CA ILE A 179 -7.54 -14.15 9.06
C ILE A 179 -6.61 -14.70 10.15
N LYS A 180 -6.85 -14.30 11.41
CA LYS A 180 -6.13 -14.83 12.60
C LYS A 180 -7.04 -14.96 13.80
N GLU A 181 -6.81 -15.97 14.63
CA GLU A 181 -7.50 -16.19 15.91
C GLU A 181 -7.28 -15.04 16.88
N SER A 182 -6.06 -14.48 16.91
CA SER A 182 -5.75 -13.28 17.69
C SER A 182 -6.65 -12.08 17.32
N ARG A 183 -7.03 -11.95 16.05
CA ARG A 183 -7.95 -10.93 15.53
C ARG A 183 -9.42 -11.31 15.74
N ARG A 184 -9.76 -12.62 15.72
CA ARG A 184 -11.08 -13.16 16.10
C ARG A 184 -11.49 -12.84 17.53
N LYS A 185 -10.60 -12.30 18.37
CA LYS A 185 -10.99 -11.70 19.66
C LYS A 185 -11.86 -10.46 19.49
N TYR A 186 -11.64 -9.67 18.44
CA TYR A 186 -12.33 -8.39 18.23
C TYR A 186 -13.40 -8.45 17.14
N VAL A 187 -13.17 -9.23 16.07
CA VAL A 187 -14.08 -9.33 14.92
C VAL A 187 -14.59 -10.75 14.69
N GLU A 188 -15.70 -10.90 13.97
CA GLU A 188 -16.03 -12.11 13.24
C GLU A 188 -15.63 -11.92 11.78
N PHE A 189 -14.96 -12.91 11.17
CA PHE A 189 -14.47 -12.76 9.80
C PHE A 189 -15.53 -13.16 8.78
N THR A 190 -15.58 -12.43 7.66
CA THR A 190 -16.28 -12.87 6.45
C THR A 190 -15.65 -14.12 5.84
N ASP A 191 -16.29 -14.67 4.82
CA ASP A 191 -15.64 -15.55 3.85
C ASP A 191 -14.43 -14.78 3.23
N PRO A 192 -13.31 -15.47 2.95
CA PRO A 192 -12.13 -14.84 2.39
C PRO A 192 -12.40 -14.31 0.97
N TYR A 193 -11.75 -13.19 0.61
CA TYR A 193 -11.90 -12.57 -0.72
C TYR A 193 -10.59 -12.46 -1.51
N TYR A 194 -9.44 -12.63 -0.86
CA TYR A 194 -8.14 -12.49 -1.51
C TYR A 194 -7.08 -13.40 -0.87
N ASN A 195 -6.18 -13.95 -1.69
CA ASN A 195 -5.02 -14.72 -1.24
C ASN A 195 -3.78 -13.82 -1.23
N ALA A 196 -3.14 -13.69 -0.07
CA ALA A 196 -1.98 -12.85 0.15
C ALA A 196 -0.74 -13.66 0.54
N SER A 197 0.40 -12.99 0.52
CA SER A 197 1.69 -13.54 0.91
C SER A 197 2.61 -12.41 1.38
N GLN A 198 3.54 -12.70 2.29
CA GLN A 198 4.62 -11.77 2.63
C GLN A 198 5.75 -11.87 1.59
N ARG A 199 6.44 -10.75 1.32
CA ARG A 199 7.63 -10.70 0.45
C ARG A 199 8.74 -9.86 1.07
N LEU A 200 9.96 -10.22 0.69
CA LEU A 200 11.18 -9.48 1.03
C LEU A 200 11.44 -8.38 -0.01
N ILE A 201 11.71 -7.17 0.46
CA ILE A 201 12.19 -6.05 -0.33
C ILE A 201 13.63 -5.75 0.10
N VAL A 202 14.49 -5.57 -0.90
CA VAL A 202 15.90 -5.26 -0.75
C VAL A 202 16.26 -4.00 -1.53
N LYS A 203 17.46 -3.46 -1.33
CA LYS A 203 18.01 -2.41 -2.20
C LYS A 203 18.20 -2.96 -3.61
N GLY A 204 18.04 -2.11 -4.63
CA GLY A 204 18.07 -2.58 -6.02
C GLY A 204 19.42 -3.15 -6.47
N ASP A 205 20.52 -2.76 -5.81
CA ASP A 205 21.88 -3.26 -6.03
C ASP A 205 22.26 -4.47 -5.13
N ASP A 206 21.40 -4.86 -4.18
CA ASP A 206 21.61 -6.04 -3.34
C ASP A 206 21.38 -7.32 -4.14
N THR A 207 22.39 -8.18 -4.25
CA THR A 207 22.30 -9.44 -5.01
C THR A 207 22.18 -10.69 -4.13
N GLU A 208 22.11 -10.56 -2.80
CA GLU A 208 22.20 -11.67 -1.85
C GLU A 208 21.12 -12.74 -2.10
N PHE A 209 19.89 -12.30 -2.39
CA PHE A 209 18.72 -13.17 -2.50
C PHE A 209 18.37 -13.56 -3.94
N ASP A 210 19.07 -13.07 -4.96
CA ASP A 210 18.70 -13.23 -6.38
C ASP A 210 18.66 -14.69 -6.86
N ALA A 211 19.54 -15.52 -6.29
CA ALA A 211 19.65 -16.93 -6.62
C ALA A 211 18.64 -17.81 -5.87
N MET A 212 18.00 -17.29 -4.82
CA MET A 212 17.03 -18.03 -4.00
C MET A 212 15.71 -18.15 -4.76
N LYS A 213 15.07 -19.32 -4.68
CA LYS A 213 13.89 -19.67 -5.50
C LYS A 213 12.69 -20.15 -4.68
N ASP A 214 12.85 -20.24 -3.37
CA ASP A 214 11.82 -20.71 -2.47
C ASP A 214 11.91 -20.02 -1.10
N ALA A 215 10.81 -20.02 -0.35
CA ALA A 215 10.76 -19.41 0.97
C ALA A 215 11.80 -20.02 1.93
N ALA A 216 12.08 -21.32 1.81
CA ALA A 216 13.01 -22.02 2.70
C ALA A 216 14.45 -21.47 2.59
N SER A 217 14.92 -21.20 1.37
CA SER A 217 16.25 -20.61 1.13
C SER A 217 16.34 -19.17 1.61
N ILE A 218 15.30 -18.35 1.40
CA ILE A 218 15.23 -16.99 1.96
C ILE A 218 15.24 -17.05 3.49
N ASN A 219 14.39 -17.89 4.10
CA ASN A 219 14.30 -18.06 5.55
C ASN A 219 15.65 -18.49 6.13
N ALA A 220 16.34 -19.45 5.51
CA ALA A 220 17.65 -19.91 5.97
C ALA A 220 18.70 -18.79 5.93
N ALA A 221 18.68 -17.95 4.89
CA ALA A 221 19.58 -16.79 4.80
C ALA A 221 19.27 -15.74 5.86
N LEU A 222 17.99 -15.44 6.11
CA LEU A 222 17.56 -14.53 7.17
C LEU A 222 17.88 -15.08 8.57
N MET A 223 17.76 -16.39 8.79
CA MET A 223 18.14 -17.08 10.03
C MET A 223 19.65 -17.11 10.28
N ALA A 224 20.47 -16.95 9.23
CA ALA A 224 21.92 -16.85 9.36
C ALA A 224 22.39 -15.42 9.72
N LYS A 225 21.48 -14.44 9.76
CA LYS A 225 21.77 -13.06 10.17
C LYS A 225 21.87 -12.93 11.70
N ASP A 226 22.13 -11.71 12.15
CA ASP A 226 22.11 -11.34 13.57
C ASP A 226 21.47 -9.97 13.77
N SER A 227 21.47 -9.48 15.01
CA SER A 227 20.79 -8.23 15.41
C SER A 227 21.40 -6.95 14.83
N SER A 228 22.53 -7.04 14.13
CA SER A 228 23.06 -5.92 13.33
C SER A 228 22.24 -5.65 12.08
N VAL A 229 21.58 -6.67 11.54
CA VAL A 229 20.65 -6.55 10.42
C VAL A 229 19.31 -6.04 10.92
N LYS A 230 18.77 -5.01 10.26
CA LYS A 230 17.48 -4.40 10.57
C LYS A 230 16.47 -4.66 9.49
N ILE A 231 15.31 -5.21 9.87
CA ILE A 231 14.19 -5.45 8.97
C ILE A 231 13.03 -4.53 9.34
N GLY A 232 12.61 -3.71 8.40
CA GLY A 232 11.43 -2.86 8.52
C GLY A 232 10.15 -3.63 8.26
N VAL A 233 9.14 -3.38 9.08
CA VAL A 233 7.81 -4.01 8.98
C VAL A 233 6.71 -2.99 9.30
N GLN A 234 5.50 -3.22 8.81
CA GLN A 234 4.34 -2.46 9.27
C GLN A 234 3.86 -2.99 10.64
N ASN A 235 3.49 -2.09 11.55
CA ASN A 235 2.97 -2.47 12.85
C ASN A 235 1.64 -3.23 12.72
N GLY A 236 1.48 -4.30 13.51
CA GLY A 236 0.27 -5.13 13.57
C GLY A 236 0.08 -6.15 12.45
N THR A 237 0.95 -6.16 11.44
CA THR A 237 0.83 -7.05 10.28
C THR A 237 1.54 -8.38 10.47
N THR A 238 1.24 -9.32 9.58
CA THR A 238 1.90 -10.64 9.52
C THR A 238 3.37 -10.53 9.11
N GLY A 239 3.80 -9.48 8.41
CA GLY A 239 5.23 -9.21 8.17
C GLY A 239 6.03 -8.97 9.47
N LYS A 240 5.44 -8.28 10.46
CA LYS A 240 6.03 -8.15 11.81
C LYS A 240 6.10 -9.50 12.52
N MET A 241 5.02 -10.27 12.44
CA MET A 241 4.94 -11.62 13.02
C MET A 241 5.97 -12.56 12.40
N TYR A 242 6.21 -12.46 11.09
CA TYR A 242 7.24 -13.24 10.39
C TYR A 242 8.64 -12.95 10.95
N CYS A 243 8.95 -11.69 11.28
CA CYS A 243 10.24 -11.34 11.85
C CYS A 243 10.35 -11.71 13.35
N GLU A 244 9.30 -11.46 14.13
CA GLU A 244 9.32 -11.61 15.59
C GLU A 244 8.94 -13.00 16.09
N GLY A 245 8.44 -13.86 15.20
CA GLY A 245 7.88 -15.16 15.50
C GLY A 245 6.39 -15.09 15.84
N ASP A 246 5.65 -16.11 15.40
CA ASP A 246 4.23 -16.27 15.69
C ASP A 246 3.85 -17.75 15.56
N GLU A 247 3.43 -18.36 16.67
CA GLU A 247 3.12 -19.79 16.73
C GLU A 247 1.92 -20.16 15.84
N GLU A 248 0.93 -19.26 15.74
CA GLU A 248 -0.29 -19.48 14.96
C GLU A 248 0.02 -19.55 13.46
N ALA A 249 0.87 -18.65 12.95
CA ALA A 249 1.32 -18.63 11.57
C ALA A 249 2.49 -19.59 11.29
N GLY A 250 3.04 -20.24 12.32
CA GLY A 250 4.21 -21.12 12.19
C GLY A 250 5.50 -20.37 11.88
N PHE A 251 5.60 -19.09 12.23
CA PHE A 251 6.79 -18.29 12.02
C PHE A 251 7.76 -18.44 13.18
N GLU A 252 8.98 -18.90 12.88
CA GLU A 252 10.08 -18.89 13.83
C GLU A 252 10.70 -17.49 13.87
N LYS A 253 11.00 -17.01 15.10
CA LYS A 253 11.60 -15.69 15.29
C LYS A 253 12.97 -15.60 14.61
N LEU A 254 13.14 -14.58 13.76
CA LEU A 254 14.41 -14.28 13.13
C LEU A 254 15.41 -13.67 14.15
N PRO A 255 16.72 -13.93 14.01
CA PRO A 255 17.76 -13.37 14.87
C PRO A 255 18.13 -11.92 14.53
N VAL A 256 17.24 -11.14 13.94
CA VAL A 256 17.46 -9.77 13.44
C VAL A 256 16.86 -8.69 14.36
N SER A 257 17.13 -7.41 14.08
CA SER A 257 16.42 -6.30 14.69
C SER A 257 15.19 -5.90 13.87
N THR A 258 13.99 -6.10 14.42
CA THR A 258 12.75 -5.66 13.77
C THR A 258 12.48 -4.19 14.07
N VAL A 259 12.20 -3.40 13.03
CA VAL A 259 11.86 -1.97 13.14
C VAL A 259 10.44 -1.74 12.63
N GLY A 260 9.55 -1.27 13.51
CA GLY A 260 8.14 -1.08 13.21
C GLY A 260 7.81 0.30 12.62
N TYR A 261 6.98 0.32 11.59
CA TYR A 261 6.52 1.52 10.89
C TYR A 261 5.00 1.60 10.83
N LYS A 262 4.47 2.81 10.59
CA LYS A 262 3.04 3.02 10.39
C LYS A 262 2.51 2.42 9.07
N ASN A 263 3.34 2.36 8.05
CA ASN A 263 3.04 1.75 6.74
C ASN A 263 4.31 1.30 6.04
N GLY A 264 4.17 0.47 5.00
CA GLY A 264 5.27 -0.05 4.21
C GLY A 264 6.08 1.01 3.45
N SER A 265 5.45 2.12 3.02
CA SER A 265 6.14 3.20 2.30
C SER A 265 7.19 3.88 3.17
N LEU A 266 6.89 4.14 4.44
CA LEU A 266 7.85 4.69 5.39
C LEU A 266 9.02 3.73 5.65
N ALA A 267 8.75 2.42 5.76
CA ALA A 267 9.81 1.42 5.90
C ALA A 267 10.74 1.42 4.68
N CYS A 268 10.17 1.43 3.47
CA CYS A 268 10.95 1.45 2.23
C CYS A 268 11.76 2.75 2.06
N GLN A 269 11.20 3.90 2.45
CA GLN A 269 11.94 5.16 2.46
C GLN A 269 13.12 5.13 3.45
N ASP A 270 12.95 4.51 4.62
CA ASP A 270 14.04 4.40 5.59
C ASP A 270 15.15 3.45 5.12
N MET A 271 14.78 2.40 4.36
CA MET A 271 15.73 1.52 3.68
C MET A 271 16.52 2.25 2.59
N ILE A 272 15.86 3.09 1.78
CA ILE A 272 16.53 3.96 0.79
C ILE A 272 17.53 4.90 1.48
N ASN A 273 17.16 5.45 2.65
CA ASN A 273 18.05 6.30 3.44
C ASN A 273 19.20 5.54 4.13
N GLY A 274 19.22 4.21 4.05
CA GLY A 274 20.28 3.35 4.59
C GLY A 274 20.19 3.12 6.10
N ASN A 275 19.05 3.38 6.73
CA ASN A 275 18.86 3.21 8.17
C ASN A 275 18.47 1.78 8.57
N ILE A 276 17.87 1.04 7.63
CA ILE A 276 17.55 -0.39 7.71
C ILE A 276 18.03 -1.13 6.46
N ASP A 277 18.11 -2.46 6.54
CA ASP A 277 18.70 -3.31 5.50
C ASP A 277 17.64 -3.90 4.56
N TYR A 278 16.53 -4.39 5.12
CA TYR A 278 15.46 -5.05 4.40
C TYR A 278 14.08 -4.57 4.85
N VAL A 279 13.05 -4.85 4.05
CA VAL A 279 11.65 -4.68 4.44
C VAL A 279 10.88 -5.97 4.15
N ILE A 280 10.00 -6.38 5.07
CA ILE A 280 9.07 -7.50 4.86
C ILE A 280 7.64 -7.00 5.04
N ILE A 281 6.88 -7.05 3.94
CA ILE A 281 5.47 -6.67 3.85
C ILE A 281 4.75 -7.52 2.80
N ASP A 282 3.42 -7.40 2.76
CA ASP A 282 2.55 -8.11 1.84
C ASP A 282 2.92 -7.87 0.36
N SER A 283 2.75 -8.91 -0.47
CA SER A 283 3.31 -9.01 -1.82
C SER A 283 2.81 -7.94 -2.79
N ALA A 284 1.50 -7.70 -2.83
CA ALA A 284 0.90 -6.67 -3.68
C ALA A 284 1.37 -5.25 -3.26
N PRO A 285 1.29 -4.86 -1.98
CA PRO A 285 1.87 -3.60 -1.51
C PRO A 285 3.37 -3.48 -1.72
N ALA A 286 4.14 -4.54 -1.52
CA ALA A 286 5.58 -4.56 -1.78
C ALA A 286 5.89 -4.12 -3.22
N LYS A 287 5.13 -4.65 -4.18
CA LYS A 287 5.23 -4.30 -5.59
C LYS A 287 4.84 -2.83 -5.83
N CYS A 288 3.66 -2.41 -5.38
CA CYS A 288 3.16 -1.04 -5.60
C CYS A 288 4.11 0.02 -5.02
N ILE A 289 4.55 -0.18 -3.77
CA ILE A 289 5.47 0.74 -3.10
C ILE A 289 6.83 0.80 -3.82
N THR A 290 7.38 -0.36 -4.20
CA THR A 290 8.66 -0.43 -4.90
C THR A 290 8.60 0.25 -6.27
N ASP A 291 7.54 0.01 -7.05
CA ASP A 291 7.36 0.61 -8.37
C ASP A 291 7.18 2.14 -8.27
N ALA A 292 6.40 2.60 -7.29
CA ALA A 292 6.21 4.03 -7.05
C ALA A 292 7.53 4.73 -6.64
N LEU A 293 8.28 4.15 -5.70
CA LEU A 293 9.56 4.72 -5.24
C LEU A 293 10.63 4.69 -6.33
N ASN A 294 10.67 3.65 -7.16
CA ASN A 294 11.60 3.57 -8.30
C ASN A 294 11.24 4.54 -9.43
N SER A 295 9.98 4.98 -9.54
CA SER A 295 9.57 5.96 -10.55
C SER A 295 9.89 7.41 -10.17
N MET A 296 10.26 7.65 -8.90
CA MET A 296 10.60 8.97 -8.35
C MET A 296 12.11 9.22 -8.24
N ASN A 297 12.94 8.17 -8.36
CA ASN A 297 14.40 8.20 -8.25
C ASN A 297 15.06 7.94 -9.59
#